data_AF-A0A0M2Y347-F1
#
_entry.id   AF-A0A0M2Y347-F1
#
_cell.length_a   1.000
_cell.length_b   1.000
_cell.length_c   1.000
_cell.angle_alpha   90.00
_cell.angle_beta   90.00
_cell.angle_gamma   90.00
#
_symmetry.space_group_name_H-M   'P 1'
#
loop_
_entity.id
_entity.type
_entity.pdbx_description
1 polymer ?
#
loop_
_entity_poly.entity_id
_entity_poly.type
_entity_poly.pdbx_seq_one_letter_code
_entity_poly.pdbx_strand_id
1 'polypeptide(L)'
;MKNTQKKLKAKHFRYLSQEYIDDPMKYLEDFFVNGTRIDYWLRDVNLLINIATNHQMASPTCINNYYIKELIQQVEIAYIIFKKCNIQIIENPLFFFSKKADYWKYTIDGIYTNNGIESSTDSIARFFSYKTLRQWYEVLDDLWIKTGNADDEFMSNQADEILAILELIQRLAVSLDKIRESGTLPGTKDSKENLKVKSKNQRIEQIGDSKDSDITITEHKKNPDFYPKKQVKIPLWLAPQAFSMEAIQSFFIHNCLDGWREYIKYWHRAAITENCSWSAGSNYSSSTLLFTYSCIYSLLEMFRNEADLRKITCTVQDPKQQIILRYPHSILIKHKEEKYTLNYTSTEQLEDSFLSIANLINQHAEIEWNEILYDWLEYGLSKEAYSNAEFSNQTLCIHDRLINIIELAYLLAYKDEIEILDTAFQH
;
A
#
# COMPACT_ATOMS: atom_id res chain seq x y z
N MET A 1 45.58 25.75 -0.64
CA MET A 1 45.18 24.37 -0.26
C MET A 1 44.20 23.84 -1.30
N LYS A 2 44.54 22.77 -2.02
CA LYS A 2 43.60 22.12 -2.96
C LYS A 2 42.52 21.43 -2.11
N ASN A 3 41.26 21.85 -2.28
CA ASN A 3 40.11 21.27 -1.60
C ASN A 3 39.83 19.90 -2.24
N THR A 4 40.56 18.86 -1.82
CA THR A 4 40.32 17.48 -2.25
C THR A 4 39.05 16.99 -1.59
N GLN A 5 37.89 17.23 -2.22
CA GLN A 5 36.69 16.44 -1.94
C GLN A 5 37.07 14.96 -2.08
N LYS A 6 36.94 14.19 -0.99
CA LYS A 6 37.15 12.73 -1.02
C LYS A 6 36.22 12.16 -2.09
N LYS A 7 36.79 11.61 -3.16
CA LYS A 7 36.01 10.91 -4.19
C LYS A 7 35.26 9.76 -3.54
N LEU A 8 33.94 9.69 -3.78
CA LEU A 8 33.12 8.53 -3.44
C LEU A 8 33.63 7.34 -4.27
N LYS A 9 33.74 6.17 -3.64
CA LYS A 9 34.25 4.93 -4.25
C LYS A 9 33.30 3.80 -3.89
N ALA A 10 33.15 2.82 -4.77
CA ALA A 10 32.30 1.63 -4.57
C ALA A 10 32.50 0.97 -3.20
N LYS A 11 33.75 0.85 -2.73
CA LYS A 11 34.08 0.27 -1.42
C LYS A 11 33.44 0.95 -0.19
N HIS A 12 32.82 2.12 -0.34
CA HIS A 12 32.12 2.81 0.76
C HIS A 12 30.62 2.45 0.81
N PHE A 13 30.15 1.63 -0.12
CA PHE A 13 28.76 1.21 -0.28
C PHE A 13 28.71 -0.32 -0.27
N ARG A 14 27.58 -0.88 0.15
CA ARG A 14 27.37 -2.33 0.27
C ARG A 14 27.04 -2.96 -1.08
N TYR A 15 26.21 -2.28 -1.88
CA TYR A 15 25.65 -2.89 -3.08
C TYR A 15 25.77 -2.06 -4.36
N LEU A 16 26.22 -0.80 -4.29
CA LEU A 16 26.45 0.00 -5.49
C LEU A 16 27.75 -0.32 -6.23
N SER A 17 27.61 -0.43 -7.56
CA SER A 17 28.73 -0.49 -8.49
C SER A 17 29.36 0.89 -8.70
N GLN A 18 30.62 0.92 -9.17
CA GLN A 18 31.28 2.20 -9.50
C GLN A 18 30.57 2.93 -10.65
N GLU A 19 29.96 2.19 -11.57
CA GLU A 19 29.18 2.73 -12.67
C GLU A 19 28.01 3.60 -12.19
N TYR A 20 27.21 3.09 -11.26
CA TYR A 20 26.08 3.84 -10.69
C TYR A 20 26.53 4.98 -9.77
N ILE A 21 27.75 4.89 -9.20
CA ILE A 21 28.35 6.00 -8.46
C ILE A 21 28.78 7.12 -9.41
N ASP A 22 29.32 6.79 -10.57
CA ASP A 22 29.78 7.75 -11.56
C ASP A 22 28.59 8.38 -12.29
N ASP A 23 27.55 7.61 -12.60
CA ASP A 23 26.29 8.06 -13.19
C ASP A 23 25.05 7.55 -12.44
N PRO A 24 24.53 8.32 -11.46
CA PRO A 24 23.32 7.96 -10.72
C PRO A 24 22.06 7.93 -11.58
N MET A 25 22.00 8.68 -12.69
CA MET A 25 20.82 8.69 -13.56
C MET A 25 20.64 7.33 -14.22
N LYS A 26 21.75 6.67 -14.59
CA LYS A 26 21.71 5.32 -15.14
C LYS A 26 21.02 4.33 -14.20
N TYR A 27 21.35 4.36 -12.89
CA TYR A 27 20.65 3.52 -11.92
C TYR A 27 19.15 3.81 -11.88
N LEU A 28 18.78 5.09 -11.88
CA LEU A 28 17.37 5.49 -11.79
C LEU A 28 16.56 4.99 -12.99
N GLU A 29 17.12 5.08 -14.20
CA GLU A 29 16.52 4.51 -15.41
C GLU A 29 16.43 2.97 -15.32
N ASP A 30 17.54 2.30 -14.99
CA ASP A 30 17.56 0.85 -14.90
C ASP A 30 16.58 0.32 -13.84
N PHE A 31 16.43 1.02 -12.72
CA PHE A 31 15.53 0.62 -11.65
C PHE A 31 14.06 0.91 -11.98
N PHE A 32 13.70 2.15 -12.35
CA PHE A 32 12.29 2.56 -12.48
C PHE A 32 11.68 2.35 -13.88
N VAL A 33 12.50 2.11 -14.91
CA VAL A 33 11.99 1.79 -16.26
C VAL A 33 12.11 0.30 -16.55
N ASN A 34 13.28 -0.28 -16.26
CA ASN A 34 13.56 -1.67 -16.63
C ASN A 34 13.27 -2.66 -15.48
N GLY A 35 13.37 -2.23 -14.23
CA GLY A 35 13.26 -3.09 -13.04
C GLY A 35 11.84 -3.16 -12.45
N THR A 36 11.27 -2.01 -12.11
CA THR A 36 9.96 -1.91 -11.45
C THR A 36 9.34 -0.54 -11.71
N ARG A 37 8.02 -0.40 -11.56
CA ARG A 37 7.35 0.91 -11.59
C ARG A 37 7.29 1.49 -10.18
N ILE A 38 7.23 2.82 -10.06
CA ILE A 38 7.21 3.51 -8.76
C ILE A 38 6.05 3.04 -7.87
N ASP A 39 4.86 2.82 -8.43
CA ASP A 39 3.69 2.33 -7.71
C ASP A 39 3.91 0.93 -7.11
N TYR A 40 4.53 0.02 -7.87
CA TYR A 40 4.90 -1.31 -7.38
C TYR A 40 6.01 -1.24 -6.34
N TRP A 41 7.00 -0.37 -6.52
CA TRP A 41 8.07 -0.22 -5.55
C TRP A 41 7.59 0.34 -4.20
N LEU A 42 6.72 1.35 -4.21
CA LEU A 42 6.14 1.89 -2.98
C LEU A 42 5.31 0.85 -2.22
N ARG A 43 4.60 -0.02 -2.94
CA ARG A 43 3.93 -1.18 -2.38
C ARG A 43 4.94 -2.10 -1.69
N ASP A 44 5.99 -2.50 -2.39
CA ASP A 44 6.98 -3.45 -1.88
C ASP A 44 7.73 -2.89 -0.64
N VAL A 45 8.00 -1.59 -0.61
CA VAL A 45 8.55 -0.89 0.58
C VAL A 45 7.57 -0.93 1.76
N ASN A 46 6.30 -0.56 1.53
CA ASN A 46 5.28 -0.58 2.58
C ASN A 46 5.13 -1.98 3.17
N LEU A 47 5.18 -2.97 2.28
CA LEU A 47 5.10 -4.37 2.62
C LEU A 47 6.24 -4.80 3.54
N LEU A 48 7.46 -4.46 3.16
CA LEU A 48 8.68 -4.83 3.87
C LEU A 48 8.69 -4.28 5.30
N ILE A 49 8.23 -3.04 5.47
CA ILE A 49 8.16 -2.39 6.78
C ILE A 49 7.05 -3.05 7.64
N ASN A 50 5.88 -3.32 7.07
CA ASN A 50 4.81 -4.01 7.81
C ASN A 50 5.24 -5.41 8.27
N ILE A 51 5.93 -6.17 7.42
CA ILE A 51 6.51 -7.48 7.78
C ILE A 51 7.48 -7.33 8.94
N ALA A 52 8.37 -6.34 8.89
CA ALA A 52 9.34 -6.12 9.97
C ALA A 52 8.68 -5.71 11.29
N THR A 53 7.56 -4.98 11.24
CA THR A 53 6.88 -4.45 12.43
C THR A 53 5.86 -5.41 13.03
N ASN A 54 5.40 -6.41 12.28
CA ASN A 54 4.41 -7.39 12.73
C ASN A 54 4.95 -8.81 12.57
N HIS A 55 5.28 -9.44 13.70
CA HIS A 55 5.80 -10.81 13.76
C HIS A 55 4.89 -11.86 13.11
N GLN A 56 3.57 -11.64 13.06
CA GLN A 56 2.63 -12.54 12.38
C GLN A 56 2.76 -12.48 10.85
N MET A 57 3.34 -11.40 10.32
CA MET A 57 3.60 -11.21 8.89
C MET A 57 5.01 -11.67 8.49
N ALA A 58 5.93 -11.86 9.45
CA ALA A 58 7.26 -12.38 9.22
C ALA A 58 7.20 -13.85 8.77
N SER A 59 7.93 -14.18 7.70
CA SER A 59 8.02 -15.54 7.18
C SER A 59 9.47 -15.87 6.85
N PRO A 60 10.09 -16.85 7.54
CA PRO A 60 11.49 -17.22 7.30
C PRO A 60 11.72 -17.84 5.92
N THR A 61 10.66 -18.22 5.20
CA THR A 61 10.73 -18.82 3.86
C THR A 61 10.52 -17.82 2.72
N CYS A 62 10.18 -16.56 3.02
CA CYS A 62 9.88 -15.54 2.01
C CYS A 62 11.16 -14.88 1.46
N ILE A 63 11.21 -14.61 0.16
CA ILE A 63 12.36 -14.00 -0.54
C ILE A 63 12.38 -12.47 -0.32
N ASN A 64 12.31 -12.02 0.93
CA ASN A 64 12.34 -10.59 1.27
C ASN A 64 13.74 -9.97 1.10
N ASN A 65 14.77 -10.81 1.06
CA ASN A 65 16.17 -10.40 0.92
C ASN A 65 16.45 -9.61 -0.37
N TYR A 66 15.70 -9.91 -1.44
CA TYR A 66 15.81 -9.14 -2.69
C TYR A 66 15.35 -7.70 -2.47
N TYR A 67 14.15 -7.49 -1.92
CA TYR A 67 13.60 -6.16 -1.67
C TYR A 67 14.43 -5.33 -0.69
N ILE A 68 14.98 -5.95 0.36
CA ILE A 68 15.90 -5.24 1.28
C ILE A 68 17.16 -4.78 0.54
N LYS A 69 17.75 -5.64 -0.30
CA LYS A 69 18.94 -5.27 -1.07
C LYS A 69 18.66 -4.10 -2.01
N GLU A 70 17.56 -4.14 -2.74
CA GLU A 70 17.12 -3.05 -3.63
C GLU A 70 16.87 -1.76 -2.84
N LEU A 71 16.27 -1.86 -1.65
CA LEU A 71 16.07 -0.71 -0.76
C LEU A 71 17.39 -0.11 -0.27
N ILE A 72 18.37 -0.94 0.08
CA ILE A 72 19.71 -0.47 0.45
C ILE A 72 20.37 0.23 -0.74
N GLN A 73 20.31 -0.34 -1.95
CA GLN A 73 20.85 0.31 -3.16
C GLN A 73 20.19 1.66 -3.45
N GLN A 74 18.87 1.76 -3.24
CA GLN A 74 18.13 3.00 -3.40
C GLN A 74 18.60 4.08 -2.42
N VAL A 75 18.77 3.73 -1.13
CA VAL A 75 19.30 4.65 -0.11
C VAL A 75 20.73 5.07 -0.45
N GLU A 76 21.56 4.15 -0.94
CA GLU A 76 22.92 4.46 -1.36
C GLU A 76 22.96 5.42 -2.55
N ILE A 77 22.11 5.24 -3.57
CA ILE A 77 22.00 6.17 -4.70
C ILE A 77 21.55 7.54 -4.26
N ALA A 78 20.54 7.61 -3.39
CA ALA A 78 20.08 8.88 -2.86
C ALA A 78 21.20 9.61 -2.12
N TYR A 79 22.06 8.90 -1.40
CA TYR A 79 23.21 9.50 -0.72
C TYR A 79 24.23 10.09 -1.71
N ILE A 80 24.44 9.42 -2.85
CA ILE A 80 25.33 9.92 -3.90
C ILE A 80 24.76 11.19 -4.52
N ILE A 81 23.47 11.21 -4.83
CA ILE A 81 22.77 12.41 -5.32
C ILE A 81 22.88 13.53 -4.28
N PHE A 82 22.58 13.24 -3.01
CA PHE A 82 22.72 14.17 -1.89
C PHE A 82 24.12 14.82 -1.83
N LYS A 83 25.18 14.03 -2.02
CA LYS A 83 26.55 14.54 -2.02
C LYS A 83 26.95 15.25 -3.32
N LYS A 84 26.62 14.71 -4.49
CA LYS A 84 26.99 15.30 -5.79
C LYS A 84 26.27 16.62 -6.05
N CYS A 85 24.99 16.69 -5.68
CA CYS A 85 24.16 17.88 -5.84
C CYS A 85 24.32 18.87 -4.69
N ASN A 86 25.16 18.56 -3.68
CA ASN A 86 25.39 19.39 -2.50
C ASN A 86 24.09 19.82 -1.80
N ILE A 87 23.16 18.87 -1.67
CA ILE A 87 21.86 19.07 -1.03
C ILE A 87 22.10 19.39 0.45
N GLN A 88 21.43 20.43 0.96
CA GLN A 88 21.63 20.91 2.32
C GLN A 88 20.82 20.10 3.33
N ILE A 89 21.35 19.99 4.55
CA ILE A 89 20.65 19.39 5.70
C ILE A 89 19.56 20.36 6.20
N ILE A 90 18.44 19.82 6.65
CA ILE A 90 17.27 20.52 7.16
C ILE A 90 17.16 20.26 8.68
N GLU A 91 16.90 21.31 9.46
CA GLU A 91 16.83 21.23 10.93
C GLU A 91 15.67 20.36 11.43
N ASN A 92 14.50 20.44 10.79
CA ASN A 92 13.29 19.71 11.18
C ASN A 92 12.85 18.74 10.07
N PRO A 93 13.51 17.57 9.94
CA PRO A 93 13.28 16.66 8.81
C PRO A 93 11.86 16.11 8.72
N LEU A 94 11.19 15.90 9.87
CA LEU A 94 9.83 15.36 9.94
C LEU A 94 8.72 16.42 9.72
N PHE A 95 9.09 17.71 9.61
CA PHE A 95 8.12 18.77 9.34
C PHE A 95 7.85 18.90 7.84
N PHE A 96 7.03 17.99 7.30
CA PHE A 96 6.85 17.84 5.85
C PHE A 96 6.07 18.97 5.16
N PHE A 97 5.15 19.63 5.86
CA PHE A 97 4.24 20.61 5.25
C PHE A 97 4.35 21.98 5.92
N SER A 98 4.79 22.97 5.16
CA SER A 98 4.85 24.37 5.63
C SER A 98 3.46 25.03 5.66
N LYS A 99 2.56 24.62 4.75
CA LYS A 99 1.20 25.16 4.65
C LYS A 99 0.16 24.06 4.48
N LYS A 100 -1.08 24.36 4.88
CA LYS A 100 -2.26 23.49 4.65
C LYS A 100 -2.46 23.15 3.17
N ALA A 101 -2.13 24.06 2.26
CA ALA A 101 -2.21 23.82 0.81
C ALA A 101 -1.21 22.74 0.34
N ASP A 102 -0.01 22.68 0.94
CA ASP A 102 0.99 21.65 0.63
C ASP A 102 0.50 20.27 1.07
N TYR A 103 -0.15 20.21 2.24
CA TYR A 103 -0.78 18.99 2.73
C TYR A 103 -1.88 18.50 1.79
N TRP A 104 -2.80 19.36 1.35
CA TRP A 104 -3.87 18.94 0.45
C TRP A 104 -3.38 18.52 -0.92
N LYS A 105 -2.39 19.23 -1.47
CA LYS A 105 -1.77 18.87 -2.75
C LYS A 105 -1.09 17.50 -2.69
N TYR A 106 -0.48 17.17 -1.55
CA TYR A 106 0.03 15.84 -1.32
C TYR A 106 -1.09 14.79 -1.21
N THR A 107 -2.12 15.05 -0.39
CA THR A 107 -3.18 14.08 -0.13
C THR A 107 -4.02 13.78 -1.37
N ILE A 108 -4.24 14.77 -2.24
CA ILE A 108 -5.11 14.64 -3.43
C ILE A 108 -4.29 14.22 -4.65
N ASP A 109 -3.16 14.88 -4.91
CA ASP A 109 -2.41 14.71 -6.17
C ASP A 109 -1.17 13.81 -6.01
N GLY A 110 -0.81 13.41 -4.79
CA GLY A 110 0.45 12.71 -4.51
C GLY A 110 1.69 13.58 -4.69
N ILE A 111 1.54 14.89 -4.89
CA ILE A 111 2.63 15.80 -5.20
C ILE A 111 3.17 16.46 -3.94
N TYR A 112 4.45 16.22 -3.64
CA TYR A 112 5.16 16.89 -2.57
C TYR A 112 5.53 18.32 -2.94
N THR A 113 4.90 19.29 -2.26
CA THR A 113 5.29 20.69 -2.35
C THR A 113 5.72 21.25 -1.00
N ASN A 114 6.66 22.19 -1.03
CA ASN A 114 7.04 23.00 0.12
C ASN A 114 6.79 24.46 -0.23
N ASN A 115 5.84 25.11 0.44
CA ASN A 115 5.36 26.45 0.11
C ASN A 115 4.82 26.57 -1.33
N GLY A 116 4.15 25.52 -1.82
CA GLY A 116 3.56 25.45 -3.16
C GLY A 116 4.54 25.14 -4.28
N ILE A 117 5.82 24.96 -3.96
CA ILE A 117 6.88 24.63 -4.91
C ILE A 117 7.19 23.15 -4.78
N GLU A 118 7.06 22.41 -5.88
CA GLU A 118 7.53 21.03 -5.95
C GLU A 118 9.05 21.01 -5.90
N SER A 119 9.61 20.10 -5.10
CA SER A 119 11.05 19.88 -5.09
C SER A 119 11.36 18.40 -5.00
N SER A 120 12.12 17.92 -5.98
CA SER A 120 12.64 16.56 -6.02
C SER A 120 13.80 16.33 -5.04
N THR A 121 14.33 17.40 -4.42
CA THR A 121 15.45 17.32 -3.46
C THR A 121 15.04 17.41 -2.00
N ASP A 122 13.86 17.97 -1.70
CA ASP A 122 13.39 18.20 -0.33
C ASP A 122 13.31 16.89 0.47
N SER A 123 12.75 15.83 -0.11
CA SER A 123 12.69 14.52 0.57
C SER A 123 14.07 13.90 0.78
N ILE A 124 14.99 14.02 -0.20
CA ILE A 124 16.37 13.52 -0.07
C ILE A 124 17.08 14.27 1.07
N ALA A 125 16.90 15.59 1.13
CA ALA A 125 17.44 16.43 2.20
C ALA A 125 16.91 15.97 3.57
N ARG A 126 15.60 15.80 3.72
CA ARG A 126 14.96 15.34 4.96
C ARG A 126 15.44 13.96 5.38
N PHE A 127 15.54 13.03 4.43
CA PHE A 127 15.99 11.66 4.66
C PHE A 127 17.36 11.62 5.33
N PHE A 128 18.36 12.32 4.77
CA PHE A 128 19.72 12.37 5.32
C PHE A 128 19.91 13.38 6.46
N SER A 129 18.90 14.20 6.73
CA SER A 129 18.86 15.05 7.92
C SER A 129 18.31 14.33 9.14
N TYR A 130 17.39 13.37 8.92
CA TYR A 130 16.82 12.55 9.98
C TYR A 130 17.82 11.54 10.54
N LYS A 131 18.48 10.78 9.65
CA LYS A 131 19.52 9.81 10.01
C LYS A 131 20.67 9.88 9.00
N THR A 132 21.89 9.68 9.48
CA THR A 132 23.07 9.54 8.61
C THR A 132 22.98 8.22 7.81
N LEU A 133 23.73 8.11 6.70
CA LEU A 133 23.77 6.86 5.90
C LEU A 133 24.09 5.62 6.76
N ARG A 134 25.01 5.76 7.73
CA ARG A 134 25.35 4.67 8.64
C ARG A 134 24.17 4.25 9.52
N GLN A 135 23.46 5.22 10.09
CA GLN A 135 22.26 4.95 10.89
C GLN A 135 21.13 4.37 10.04
N TRP A 136 21.02 4.77 8.77
CA TRP A 136 20.10 4.14 7.84
C TRP A 136 20.46 2.69 7.54
N TYR A 137 21.75 2.34 7.42
CA TYR A 137 22.14 0.93 7.33
C TYR A 137 21.72 0.13 8.57
N GLU A 138 21.86 0.71 9.77
CA GLU A 138 21.41 0.06 11.01
C GLU A 138 19.89 -0.21 10.98
N VAL A 139 19.09 0.78 10.56
CA VAL A 139 17.63 0.61 10.37
C VAL A 139 17.31 -0.46 9.32
N LEU A 140 18.02 -0.50 8.20
CA LEU A 140 17.79 -1.47 7.12
C LEU A 140 18.24 -2.88 7.49
N ASP A 141 19.28 -3.01 8.30
CA ASP A 141 19.72 -4.29 8.88
C ASP A 141 18.70 -4.81 9.87
N ASP A 142 18.13 -3.95 10.72
CA ASP A 142 17.04 -4.34 11.61
C ASP A 142 15.81 -4.78 10.81
N LEU A 143 15.42 -4.04 9.77
CA LEU A 143 14.35 -4.47 8.85
C LEU A 143 14.64 -5.85 8.24
N TRP A 144 15.88 -6.07 7.77
CA TRP A 144 16.29 -7.38 7.24
C TRP A 144 16.05 -8.47 8.27
N ILE A 145 16.65 -8.34 9.46
CA ILE A 145 16.62 -9.35 10.51
C ILE A 145 15.16 -9.72 10.87
N LYS A 146 14.29 -8.72 11.01
CA LYS A 146 12.90 -8.90 11.42
C LYS A 146 12.02 -9.51 10.34
N THR A 147 12.32 -9.24 9.08
CA THR A 147 11.60 -9.90 7.98
C THR A 147 11.86 -11.40 7.89
N GLY A 148 12.99 -11.86 8.45
CA GLY A 148 13.39 -13.27 8.45
C GLY A 148 13.19 -14.01 9.78
N ASN A 149 12.98 -13.34 10.91
CA ASN A 149 12.81 -13.97 12.22
C ASN A 149 11.70 -13.28 13.05
N ALA A 150 10.71 -14.07 13.48
CA ALA A 150 9.52 -13.59 14.19
C ALA A 150 9.72 -13.36 15.70
N ASP A 151 10.84 -13.82 16.28
CA ASP A 151 10.97 -13.95 17.73
C ASP A 151 11.49 -12.71 18.47
N ASP A 152 11.91 -11.64 17.78
CA ASP A 152 12.43 -10.42 18.42
C ASP A 152 11.61 -9.16 18.02
N GLU A 153 11.37 -8.22 18.94
CA GLU A 153 10.64 -6.96 18.66
C GLU A 153 11.45 -5.98 17.77
N PHE A 154 10.85 -5.47 16.68
CA PHE A 154 11.44 -4.39 15.87
C PHE A 154 11.32 -3.05 16.58
N MET A 155 12.45 -2.34 16.76
CA MET A 155 12.49 -0.97 17.30
C MET A 155 11.71 -0.79 18.63
N SER A 156 11.60 -1.84 19.46
CA SER A 156 10.91 -1.80 20.78
C SER A 156 9.51 -1.13 20.76
N ASN A 157 8.71 -1.36 19.70
CA ASN A 157 7.35 -0.82 19.56
C ASN A 157 7.22 0.73 19.58
N GLN A 158 8.24 1.48 19.13
CA GLN A 158 8.10 2.93 18.93
C GLN A 158 7.34 3.25 17.64
N ALA A 159 6.00 3.19 17.69
CA ALA A 159 5.12 3.39 16.54
C ALA A 159 5.42 4.69 15.76
N ASP A 160 5.73 5.79 16.45
CA ASP A 160 6.05 7.07 15.81
C ASP A 160 7.35 7.02 14.98
N GLU A 161 8.37 6.28 15.44
CA GLU A 161 9.63 6.12 14.71
C GLU A 161 9.45 5.21 13.49
N ILE A 162 8.65 4.15 13.62
CA ILE A 162 8.27 3.28 12.51
C ILE A 162 7.56 4.08 11.41
N LEU A 163 6.59 4.91 11.80
CA LEU A 163 5.85 5.77 10.87
C LEU A 163 6.76 6.80 10.19
N ALA A 164 7.71 7.38 10.94
CA ALA A 164 8.69 8.30 10.38
C ALA A 164 9.61 7.60 9.35
N ILE A 165 10.07 6.38 9.64
CA ILE A 165 10.90 5.57 8.75
C ILE A 165 10.13 5.24 7.46
N LEU A 166 8.89 4.76 7.57
CA LEU A 166 8.03 4.45 6.42
C LEU A 166 7.84 5.65 5.51
N GLU A 167 7.42 6.78 6.10
CA GLU A 167 7.15 8.01 5.35
C GLU A 167 8.42 8.51 4.65
N LEU A 168 9.57 8.49 5.33
CA LEU A 168 10.84 8.96 4.76
C LEU A 168 11.32 8.06 3.61
N ILE A 169 11.22 6.73 3.74
CA ILE A 169 11.63 5.80 2.68
C ILE A 169 10.72 5.94 1.45
N GLN A 170 9.39 6.00 1.63
CA GLN A 170 8.47 6.18 0.52
C GLN A 170 8.69 7.51 -0.21
N ARG A 171 8.88 8.60 0.54
CA ARG A 171 9.20 9.92 -0.03
C ARG A 171 10.53 9.91 -0.79
N LEU A 172 11.52 9.18 -0.29
CA LEU A 172 12.80 9.01 -0.96
C LEU A 172 12.60 8.38 -2.34
N ALA A 173 11.87 7.27 -2.40
CA ALA A 173 11.58 6.56 -3.64
C ALA A 173 10.88 7.46 -4.67
N VAL A 174 9.81 8.16 -4.28
CA VAL A 174 9.10 9.11 -5.17
C VAL A 174 10.04 10.19 -5.67
N SER A 175 10.90 10.71 -4.81
CA SER A 175 11.79 11.82 -5.19
C SER A 175 12.87 11.37 -6.18
N LEU A 176 13.36 10.14 -6.04
CA LEU A 176 14.30 9.55 -6.99
C LEU A 176 13.64 9.30 -8.36
N ASP A 177 12.40 8.82 -8.39
CA ASP A 177 11.65 8.66 -9.64
C ASP A 177 11.37 10.01 -10.31
N LYS A 178 11.04 11.06 -9.56
CA LYS A 178 10.91 12.42 -10.12
C LYS A 178 12.21 12.95 -10.71
N ILE A 179 13.36 12.67 -10.09
CA ILE A 179 14.66 13.03 -10.67
C ILE A 179 14.85 12.31 -12.01
N ARG A 180 14.50 11.03 -12.09
CA ARG A 180 14.51 10.27 -13.35
C ARG A 180 13.63 10.93 -14.41
N GLU A 181 12.35 11.19 -14.09
CA GLU A 181 11.40 11.81 -15.03
C GLU A 181 11.89 13.16 -15.57
N SER A 182 12.56 13.94 -14.72
CA SER A 182 13.15 15.22 -15.12
C SER A 182 14.36 15.07 -16.06
N GLY A 183 14.94 13.87 -16.16
CA GLY A 183 16.10 13.56 -16.99
C GLY A 183 17.40 14.23 -16.55
N THR A 184 17.42 14.98 -15.44
CA THR A 184 18.57 15.77 -15.01
C THR A 184 18.77 15.76 -13.50
N LEU A 185 20.03 15.70 -13.06
CA LEU A 185 20.35 15.79 -11.64
C LEU A 185 20.10 17.22 -11.10
N PRO A 186 19.53 17.36 -9.88
CA PRO A 186 19.28 18.66 -9.29
C PRO A 186 20.53 19.53 -9.17
N GLY A 187 20.42 20.82 -9.49
CA GLY A 187 21.52 21.79 -9.40
C GLY A 187 22.49 21.79 -10.59
N THR A 188 22.24 20.99 -11.64
CA THR A 188 22.82 21.24 -12.96
C THR A 188 22.19 22.50 -13.55
N LYS A 189 22.92 23.27 -14.36
CA LYS A 189 22.57 24.67 -14.75
C LYS A 189 21.20 24.86 -15.43
N ASP A 190 20.48 23.78 -15.72
CA ASP A 190 19.15 23.78 -16.34
C ASP A 190 17.99 23.60 -15.34
N SER A 191 18.23 23.27 -14.07
CA SER A 191 17.17 23.12 -13.06
C SER A 191 16.91 24.45 -12.30
N LYS A 192 15.75 25.08 -12.54
CA LYS A 192 15.27 26.25 -11.78
C LYS A 192 14.68 25.84 -10.42
N GLU A 193 15.50 25.37 -9.50
CA GLU A 193 15.10 25.24 -8.08
C GLU A 193 16.08 26.02 -7.19
N ASN A 194 15.79 27.30 -6.98
CA ASN A 194 16.49 28.13 -5.98
C ASN A 194 15.60 28.28 -4.73
N LEU A 195 15.69 27.33 -3.80
CA LEU A 195 15.13 27.47 -2.45
C LEU A 195 16.11 28.26 -1.57
N LYS A 196 15.95 29.59 -1.51
CA LYS A 196 16.49 30.41 -0.41
C LYS A 196 15.55 30.32 0.79
N VAL A 197 15.76 29.34 1.67
CA VAL A 197 15.10 29.31 2.98
C VAL A 197 15.80 30.34 3.88
N LYS A 198 15.13 31.47 4.11
CA LYS A 198 15.54 32.45 5.14
C LYS A 198 15.11 31.92 6.51
N SER A 199 16.08 31.61 7.36
CA SER A 199 15.86 31.38 8.80
C SER A 199 15.19 32.60 9.43
N LYS A 200 13.94 32.46 9.87
CA LYS A 200 13.34 33.40 10.83
C LYS A 200 12.89 32.60 12.04
N ASN A 201 13.57 32.87 13.16
CA ASN A 201 13.18 32.49 14.50
C ASN A 201 11.70 32.80 14.73
N GLN A 202 10.87 31.77 14.93
CA GLN A 202 9.56 31.93 15.53
C GLN A 202 9.52 31.15 16.84
N ARG A 203 9.21 31.92 17.88
CA ARG A 203 9.07 31.51 19.27
C ARG A 203 8.05 30.38 19.42
N ILE A 204 8.43 29.45 20.27
CA ILE A 204 7.65 28.37 20.85
C ILE A 204 6.52 28.96 21.71
N GLU A 205 5.29 28.52 21.51
CA GLU A 205 4.28 28.48 22.58
C GLU A 205 4.21 27.04 23.09
N GLN A 206 4.58 26.90 24.37
CA GLN A 206 4.51 25.69 25.17
C GLN A 206 3.08 25.44 25.63
N ILE A 207 2.60 24.20 25.51
CA ILE A 207 1.51 23.61 26.30
C ILE A 207 1.91 22.13 26.46
N GLY A 208 2.09 21.53 27.63
CA GLY A 208 2.00 21.93 29.03
C GLY A 208 2.53 20.77 29.88
N ASP A 209 2.98 21.08 31.10
CA ASP A 209 3.71 20.21 32.02
C ASP A 209 2.96 18.97 32.55
N SER A 210 3.77 18.00 32.97
CA SER A 210 3.45 16.75 33.67
C SER A 210 2.67 16.90 34.98
N LYS A 211 1.82 15.92 35.29
CA LYS A 211 1.85 15.03 36.49
C LYS A 211 0.49 14.36 36.69
N ASP A 212 0.45 13.03 36.71
CA ASP A 212 0.14 12.28 37.93
C ASP A 212 0.28 10.77 37.70
N SER A 213 0.66 10.13 38.80
CA SER A 213 1.13 8.76 38.97
C SER A 213 0.02 7.74 39.13
N ASP A 214 0.45 6.48 39.09
CA ASP A 214 -0.22 5.26 39.57
C ASP A 214 -1.34 4.68 38.72
N ILE A 215 -1.05 3.58 38.01
CA ILE A 215 -1.88 2.36 38.01
C ILE A 215 -0.97 1.12 37.85
N THR A 216 -0.90 0.41 38.97
CA THR A 216 -0.81 -1.04 39.21
C THR A 216 -0.72 -2.00 38.01
N ILE A 217 0.32 -2.84 38.06
CA ILE A 217 0.45 -4.10 37.29
C ILE A 217 -0.71 -5.03 37.71
N THR A 218 -1.57 -5.38 36.75
CA THR A 218 -2.52 -6.49 36.91
C THR A 218 -2.66 -7.26 35.60
N GLU A 219 -2.84 -8.57 35.77
CA GLU A 219 -2.78 -9.66 34.81
C GLU A 219 -3.72 -9.55 33.60
N HIS A 220 -3.27 -10.19 32.52
CA HIS A 220 -3.94 -10.47 31.24
C HIS A 220 -5.48 -10.41 31.26
N LYS A 221 -6.03 -9.35 30.67
CA LYS A 221 -7.37 -9.35 30.06
C LYS A 221 -7.24 -8.85 28.62
N LYS A 222 -7.83 -9.61 27.69
CA LYS A 222 -8.00 -9.29 26.27
C LYS A 222 -8.30 -7.80 26.08
N ASN A 223 -7.42 -7.10 25.39
CA ASN A 223 -7.60 -5.69 25.07
C ASN A 223 -8.67 -5.59 23.95
N PRO A 224 -9.82 -4.94 24.15
CA PRO A 224 -10.90 -4.89 23.16
C PRO A 224 -10.69 -3.86 22.04
N ASP A 225 -9.57 -3.14 22.00
CA ASP A 225 -9.38 -1.97 21.12
C ASP A 225 -8.31 -2.14 20.02
N PHE A 226 -8.20 -3.32 19.40
CA PHE A 226 -7.42 -3.45 18.17
C PHE A 226 -8.28 -3.09 16.95
N TYR A 227 -8.17 -1.83 16.49
CA TYR A 227 -8.77 -1.37 15.23
C TYR A 227 -7.64 -1.06 14.23
N PRO A 228 -7.43 -1.87 13.18
CA PRO A 228 -6.32 -1.70 12.22
C PRO A 228 -6.32 -0.34 11.54
N LYS A 229 -7.50 0.28 11.34
CA LYS A 229 -7.64 1.64 10.78
C LYS A 229 -6.84 2.71 11.58
N LYS A 230 -6.53 2.48 12.86
CA LYS A 230 -5.73 3.40 13.68
C LYS A 230 -4.23 3.13 13.62
N GLN A 231 -3.80 1.97 13.11
CA GLN A 231 -2.41 1.51 13.18
C GLN A 231 -1.79 1.20 11.81
N VAL A 232 -2.61 0.99 10.77
CA VAL A 232 -2.17 0.73 9.41
C VAL A 232 -2.43 1.95 8.55
N LYS A 233 -1.39 2.73 8.27
CA LYS A 233 -1.43 3.71 7.18
C LYS A 233 -1.33 2.96 5.86
N ILE A 234 -2.44 2.92 5.13
CA ILE A 234 -2.48 2.36 3.80
C ILE A 234 -1.81 3.38 2.85
N PRO A 235 -0.89 2.97 1.94
CA PRO A 235 -0.28 3.87 0.95
C PRO A 235 -1.32 4.73 0.22
N LEU A 236 -0.97 5.94 -0.24
CA LEU A 236 -1.91 6.87 -0.88
C LEU A 236 -2.72 6.30 -2.07
N TRP A 237 -2.15 5.37 -2.84
CA TRP A 237 -2.86 4.67 -3.93
C TRP A 237 -3.82 3.58 -3.41
N LEU A 238 -3.71 3.20 -2.14
CA LEU A 238 -4.64 2.35 -1.38
C LEU A 238 -5.51 3.16 -0.40
N ALA A 239 -5.28 4.46 -0.24
CA ALA A 239 -6.19 5.32 0.51
C ALA A 239 -7.52 5.46 -0.26
N PRO A 240 -8.64 5.79 0.41
CA PRO A 240 -9.90 6.03 -0.26
C PRO A 240 -9.72 6.97 -1.45
N GLN A 241 -9.91 6.43 -2.66
CA GLN A 241 -9.87 7.20 -3.90
C GLN A 241 -11.28 7.65 -4.26
N ALA A 242 -11.39 8.82 -4.89
CA ALA A 242 -12.64 9.22 -5.50
C ALA A 242 -13.01 8.23 -6.62
N PHE A 243 -14.30 7.93 -6.76
CA PHE A 243 -14.76 7.06 -7.82
C PHE A 243 -14.46 7.65 -9.19
N SER A 244 -13.72 6.89 -10.02
CA SER A 244 -13.55 7.14 -11.44
C SER A 244 -13.32 5.84 -12.19
N MET A 245 -13.50 5.85 -13.52
CA MET A 245 -13.22 4.67 -14.35
C MET A 245 -11.74 4.29 -14.29
N GLU A 246 -10.87 5.29 -14.27
CA GLU A 246 -9.42 5.12 -14.17
C GLU A 246 -9.01 4.49 -12.83
N ALA A 247 -9.72 4.81 -11.74
CA ALA A 247 -9.45 4.22 -10.43
C ALA A 247 -9.81 2.72 -10.41
N ILE A 248 -10.95 2.33 -11.01
CA ILE A 248 -11.33 0.92 -11.13
C ILE A 248 -10.38 0.18 -12.08
N GLN A 249 -10.00 0.79 -13.21
CA GLN A 249 -9.00 0.20 -14.11
C GLN A 249 -7.65 0.03 -13.41
N SER A 250 -7.24 0.99 -12.58
CA SER A 250 -6.00 0.91 -11.80
C SER A 250 -6.03 -0.27 -10.82
N PHE A 251 -7.17 -0.56 -10.20
CA PHE A 251 -7.34 -1.77 -9.39
C PHE A 251 -7.02 -3.06 -10.17
N PHE A 252 -7.42 -3.14 -11.45
CA PHE A 252 -7.15 -4.29 -12.33
C PHE A 252 -5.78 -4.27 -13.04
N ILE A 253 -5.02 -3.16 -12.98
CA ILE A 253 -3.60 -3.16 -13.39
C ILE A 253 -2.76 -4.04 -12.46
N HIS A 254 -3.18 -4.18 -11.19
CA HIS A 254 -2.42 -4.92 -10.19
C HIS A 254 -2.64 -6.43 -10.26
N ASN A 255 -3.79 -6.87 -10.76
CA ASN A 255 -4.06 -8.27 -11.04
C ASN A 255 -5.21 -8.40 -12.04
N CYS A 256 -5.16 -9.40 -12.93
CA CYS A 256 -6.26 -9.67 -13.84
C CYS A 256 -7.48 -10.22 -13.07
N LEU A 257 -8.63 -10.33 -13.75
CA LEU A 257 -9.87 -10.83 -13.16
C LEU A 257 -9.66 -12.20 -12.46
N ASP A 258 -9.01 -13.15 -13.14
CA ASP A 258 -8.75 -14.47 -12.57
C ASP A 258 -7.76 -14.44 -11.40
N GLY A 259 -6.79 -13.52 -11.44
CA GLY A 259 -5.86 -13.35 -10.32
C GLY A 259 -6.54 -12.82 -9.06
N TRP A 260 -7.45 -11.83 -9.19
CA TRP A 260 -8.26 -11.35 -8.06
C TRP A 260 -9.19 -12.44 -7.51
N ARG A 261 -9.82 -13.23 -8.40
CA ARG A 261 -10.65 -14.37 -7.99
C ARG A 261 -9.86 -15.40 -7.21
N GLU A 262 -8.67 -15.76 -7.68
CA GLU A 262 -7.79 -16.68 -6.96
C GLU A 262 -7.38 -16.08 -5.60
N TYR A 263 -7.03 -14.80 -5.52
CA TYR A 263 -6.66 -14.18 -4.23
C TYR A 263 -7.79 -14.24 -3.19
N ILE A 264 -9.03 -13.91 -3.59
CA ILE A 264 -10.20 -13.97 -2.69
C ILE A 264 -10.50 -15.43 -2.28
N LYS A 265 -10.39 -16.37 -3.21
CA LYS A 265 -10.56 -17.80 -2.94
C LYS A 265 -9.50 -18.35 -1.98
N TYR A 266 -8.25 -17.96 -2.16
CA TYR A 266 -7.17 -18.30 -1.23
C TYR A 266 -7.40 -17.67 0.14
N TRP A 267 -7.91 -16.43 0.19
CA TRP A 267 -8.27 -15.77 1.43
C TRP A 267 -9.35 -16.51 2.21
N HIS A 268 -10.44 -16.82 1.53
CA HIS A 268 -11.52 -17.59 2.10
C HIS A 268 -11.03 -18.94 2.64
N ARG A 269 -10.18 -19.66 1.88
CA ARG A 269 -9.59 -20.93 2.32
C ARG A 269 -8.76 -20.76 3.59
N ALA A 270 -7.86 -19.77 3.62
CA ALA A 270 -7.02 -19.49 4.77
C ALA A 270 -7.85 -19.20 6.03
N ALA A 271 -8.99 -18.51 5.90
CA ALA A 271 -9.88 -18.22 7.01
C ALA A 271 -10.62 -19.45 7.60
N ILE A 272 -10.79 -20.55 6.83
CA ILE A 272 -11.64 -21.69 7.22
C ILE A 272 -10.88 -23.02 7.41
N THR A 273 -9.61 -23.15 7.03
CA THR A 273 -8.85 -24.42 7.13
C THR A 273 -7.74 -24.38 8.18
N GLU A 274 -7.73 -25.36 9.09
CA GLU A 274 -6.60 -25.60 10.02
C GLU A 274 -5.37 -25.98 9.19
N ASN A 275 -4.28 -25.21 9.34
CA ASN A 275 -2.97 -25.36 8.67
C ASN A 275 -2.72 -24.57 7.37
N CYS A 276 -3.58 -23.63 7.01
CA CYS A 276 -3.26 -22.65 5.96
C CYS A 276 -3.04 -21.26 6.56
N SER A 277 -1.97 -21.09 7.36
CA SER A 277 -1.39 -19.74 7.43
C SER A 277 -1.14 -19.34 5.98
N TRP A 278 -1.49 -18.11 5.60
CA TRP A 278 -1.40 -17.71 4.19
C TRP A 278 -0.01 -18.01 3.57
N SER A 279 1.02 -18.02 4.42
CA SER A 279 2.42 -18.37 4.15
C SER A 279 2.82 -19.86 4.17
N ALA A 280 1.95 -20.81 4.55
CA ALA A 280 2.32 -22.21 4.81
C ALA A 280 2.36 -23.13 3.57
N GLY A 281 1.87 -22.70 2.40
CA GLY A 281 1.68 -23.64 1.29
C GLY A 281 1.67 -23.12 -0.15
N SER A 282 2.13 -21.91 -0.46
CA SER A 282 2.00 -21.39 -1.83
C SER A 282 2.90 -20.18 -2.16
N ASN A 283 2.87 -19.76 -3.44
CA ASN A 283 3.45 -18.50 -3.95
C ASN A 283 2.87 -17.21 -3.33
N TYR A 284 2.05 -17.33 -2.28
CA TYR A 284 1.35 -16.23 -1.65
C TYR A 284 1.86 -16.03 -0.22
N SER A 285 2.15 -14.80 0.15
CA SER A 285 2.72 -14.43 1.45
C SER A 285 1.71 -13.64 2.29
N SER A 286 1.88 -13.61 3.62
CA SER A 286 1.07 -12.77 4.53
C SER A 286 1.01 -11.30 4.09
N SER A 287 2.02 -10.86 3.36
CA SER A 287 2.07 -9.59 2.66
C SER A 287 1.08 -9.47 1.48
N THR A 288 0.96 -10.50 0.64
CA THR A 288 -0.07 -10.58 -0.40
C THR A 288 -1.46 -10.50 0.21
N LEU A 289 -1.66 -11.09 1.39
CA LEU A 289 -2.93 -11.02 2.12
C LEU A 289 -3.26 -9.60 2.56
N LEU A 290 -2.33 -8.88 3.20
CA LEU A 290 -2.56 -7.49 3.60
C LEU A 290 -2.83 -6.60 2.38
N PHE A 291 -2.08 -6.79 1.30
CA PHE A 291 -2.32 -6.10 0.03
C PHE A 291 -3.73 -6.38 -0.52
N THR A 292 -4.15 -7.65 -0.52
CA THR A 292 -5.48 -8.06 -0.98
C THR A 292 -6.56 -7.41 -0.11
N TYR A 293 -6.42 -7.47 1.21
CA TYR A 293 -7.29 -6.80 2.16
C TYR A 293 -7.41 -5.31 1.84
N SER A 294 -6.28 -4.62 1.71
CA SER A 294 -6.26 -3.18 1.44
C SER A 294 -6.94 -2.84 0.11
N CYS A 295 -6.65 -3.57 -0.97
CA CYS A 295 -7.27 -3.30 -2.27
C CYS A 295 -8.78 -3.53 -2.25
N ILE A 296 -9.24 -4.64 -1.67
CA ILE A 296 -10.67 -4.95 -1.57
C ILE A 296 -11.37 -3.89 -0.71
N TYR A 297 -10.77 -3.54 0.43
CA TYR A 297 -11.29 -2.50 1.30
C TYR A 297 -11.52 -1.18 0.55
N SER A 298 -10.51 -0.69 -0.16
CA SER A 298 -10.57 0.58 -0.87
C SER A 298 -11.56 0.53 -2.04
N LEU A 299 -11.69 -0.62 -2.72
CA LEU A 299 -12.72 -0.82 -3.74
C LEU A 299 -14.12 -0.67 -3.14
N LEU A 300 -14.41 -1.34 -2.02
CA LEU A 300 -15.72 -1.26 -1.36
C LEU A 300 -16.02 0.16 -0.86
N GLU A 301 -15.03 0.82 -0.24
CA GLU A 301 -15.14 2.19 0.25
C GLU A 301 -15.42 3.18 -0.90
N MET A 302 -14.72 3.04 -2.03
CA MET A 302 -14.91 3.87 -3.22
C MET A 302 -16.35 3.78 -3.76
N PHE A 303 -16.88 2.56 -3.95
CA PHE A 303 -18.24 2.37 -4.44
C PHE A 303 -19.30 2.84 -3.43
N ARG A 304 -19.08 2.62 -2.13
CA ARG A 304 -19.99 3.09 -1.07
C ARG A 304 -20.07 4.61 -1.05
N ASN A 305 -18.93 5.29 -1.03
CA ASN A 305 -18.87 6.75 -1.03
C ASN A 305 -19.57 7.35 -2.26
N GLU A 306 -19.37 6.74 -3.43
CA GLU A 306 -20.04 7.20 -4.66
C GLU A 306 -21.55 6.93 -4.63
N ALA A 307 -22.00 5.79 -4.10
CA ALA A 307 -23.42 5.49 -3.94
C ALA A 307 -24.10 6.50 -3.00
N ASP A 308 -23.44 6.90 -1.92
CA ASP A 308 -23.91 7.92 -0.97
C ASP A 308 -23.99 9.30 -1.64
N LEU A 309 -22.98 9.68 -2.43
CA LEU A 309 -22.99 10.92 -3.21
C LEU A 309 -24.13 10.96 -4.23
N ARG A 310 -24.40 9.83 -4.90
CA ARG A 310 -25.52 9.65 -5.84
C ARG A 310 -26.87 9.49 -5.16
N LYS A 311 -26.93 9.38 -3.83
CA LYS A 311 -28.14 9.15 -3.02
C LYS A 311 -28.91 7.90 -3.47
N ILE A 312 -28.18 6.82 -3.78
CA ILE A 312 -28.80 5.57 -4.21
C ILE A 312 -29.45 4.90 -2.99
N THR A 313 -30.77 4.80 -3.02
CA THR A 313 -31.53 4.06 -2.00
C THR A 313 -31.38 2.56 -2.23
N CYS A 314 -30.47 1.93 -1.51
CA CYS A 314 -30.31 0.47 -1.57
C CYS A 314 -31.34 -0.22 -0.66
N THR A 315 -32.03 -1.22 -1.17
CA THR A 315 -32.94 -2.04 -0.37
C THR A 315 -32.15 -3.07 0.43
N VAL A 316 -32.16 -2.96 1.75
CA VAL A 316 -31.61 -3.99 2.64
C VAL A 316 -32.48 -5.25 2.50
N GLN A 317 -31.96 -6.29 1.86
CA GLN A 317 -32.62 -7.59 1.82
C GLN A 317 -32.34 -8.37 3.11
N ASP A 318 -33.34 -9.14 3.57
CA ASP A 318 -33.27 -9.90 4.82
C ASP A 318 -32.07 -10.87 4.83
N PRO A 319 -31.14 -10.78 5.80
CA PRO A 319 -29.99 -11.67 5.91
C PRO A 319 -30.35 -13.16 5.95
N LYS A 320 -31.59 -13.51 6.37
CA LYS A 320 -32.06 -14.92 6.41
C LYS A 320 -32.51 -15.47 5.05
N GLN A 321 -32.71 -14.63 4.03
CA GLN A 321 -33.01 -15.07 2.67
C GLN A 321 -31.74 -15.39 1.85
N GLN A 322 -30.54 -15.13 2.39
CA GLN A 322 -29.26 -15.12 1.67
C GLN A 322 -28.56 -16.49 1.51
N ILE A 323 -29.14 -17.59 2.02
CA ILE A 323 -28.44 -18.89 2.09
C ILE A 323 -28.25 -19.57 0.72
N ILE A 324 -28.88 -19.07 -0.36
CA ILE A 324 -28.74 -19.66 -1.69
C ILE A 324 -28.42 -18.57 -2.71
N LEU A 325 -27.13 -18.26 -2.88
CA LEU A 325 -26.66 -17.75 -4.17
C LEU A 325 -26.86 -18.88 -5.17
N ARG A 326 -27.98 -18.85 -5.91
CA ARG A 326 -28.12 -19.67 -7.10
C ARG A 326 -27.06 -19.17 -8.07
N TYR A 327 -26.03 -19.97 -8.33
CA TYR A 327 -25.05 -19.65 -9.37
C TYR A 327 -25.82 -19.35 -10.65
N PRO A 328 -25.77 -18.10 -11.16
CA PRO A 328 -26.44 -17.75 -12.39
C PRO A 328 -25.88 -18.59 -13.54
N HIS A 329 -26.59 -18.62 -14.68
CA HIS A 329 -25.99 -19.17 -15.89
C HIS A 329 -24.68 -18.42 -16.17
N SER A 330 -23.62 -19.18 -16.42
CA SER A 330 -22.28 -18.63 -16.60
C SER A 330 -22.23 -17.76 -17.84
N ILE A 331 -21.80 -16.50 -17.71
CA ILE A 331 -21.70 -15.57 -18.83
C ILE A 331 -20.28 -15.63 -19.39
N LEU A 332 -20.15 -15.92 -20.69
CA LEU A 332 -18.85 -15.91 -21.35
C LEU A 332 -18.57 -14.50 -21.89
N ILE A 333 -17.44 -13.93 -21.50
CA ILE A 333 -16.97 -12.64 -22.00
C ILE A 333 -15.60 -12.78 -22.65
N LYS A 334 -15.27 -11.84 -23.54
CA LYS A 334 -13.97 -11.71 -24.16
C LYS A 334 -13.48 -10.28 -24.00
N HIS A 335 -12.25 -10.15 -23.53
CA HIS A 335 -11.56 -8.88 -23.43
C HIS A 335 -10.18 -9.07 -24.05
N LYS A 336 -9.85 -8.31 -25.10
CA LYS A 336 -8.64 -8.52 -25.91
C LYS A 336 -8.64 -9.95 -26.51
N GLU A 337 -7.57 -10.70 -26.31
CA GLU A 337 -7.43 -12.10 -26.77
C GLU A 337 -7.87 -13.13 -25.73
N GLU A 338 -8.22 -12.69 -24.52
CA GLU A 338 -8.57 -13.57 -23.41
C GLU A 338 -10.08 -13.74 -23.27
N LYS A 339 -10.48 -14.94 -22.85
CA LYS A 339 -11.88 -15.30 -22.57
C LYS A 339 -12.04 -15.59 -21.10
N TYR A 340 -13.06 -15.00 -20.49
CA TYR A 340 -13.39 -15.21 -19.09
C TYR A 340 -14.81 -15.73 -18.96
N THR A 341 -15.00 -16.65 -18.02
CA THR A 341 -16.33 -17.11 -17.61
C THR A 341 -16.70 -16.40 -16.31
N LEU A 342 -17.82 -15.69 -16.31
CA LEU A 342 -18.41 -15.06 -15.12
C LEU A 342 -19.36 -16.05 -14.47
N ASN A 343 -19.09 -16.42 -13.22
CA ASN A 343 -19.84 -17.48 -12.52
C ASN A 343 -20.78 -16.91 -11.45
N TYR A 344 -20.67 -15.62 -11.14
CA TYR A 344 -21.36 -14.99 -10.02
C TYR A 344 -22.23 -13.80 -10.46
N THR A 345 -21.95 -13.23 -11.64
CA THR A 345 -22.75 -12.18 -12.26
C THR A 345 -23.91 -12.74 -13.10
N SER A 346 -25.12 -12.19 -12.92
CA SER A 346 -26.28 -12.46 -13.77
C SER A 346 -26.47 -11.41 -14.87
N THR A 347 -27.25 -11.74 -15.89
CA THR A 347 -27.56 -10.83 -17.01
C THR A 347 -28.30 -9.57 -16.56
N GLU A 348 -29.18 -9.68 -15.57
CA GLU A 348 -29.89 -8.54 -14.97
C GLU A 348 -28.93 -7.55 -14.31
N GLN A 349 -27.84 -8.05 -13.70
CA GLN A 349 -26.83 -7.20 -13.07
C GLN A 349 -25.96 -6.44 -14.09
N LEU A 350 -25.99 -6.82 -15.37
CA LEU A 350 -25.26 -6.14 -16.44
C LEU A 350 -25.94 -4.85 -16.93
N GLU A 351 -27.26 -4.73 -16.75
CA GLU A 351 -28.01 -3.54 -17.19
C GLU A 351 -27.52 -2.27 -16.47
N ASP A 352 -27.29 -2.38 -15.16
CA ASP A 352 -26.65 -1.35 -14.34
C ASP A 352 -25.67 -1.99 -13.36
N SER A 353 -24.43 -2.18 -13.82
CA SER A 353 -23.38 -2.80 -13.02
C SER A 353 -23.01 -1.96 -11.80
N PHE A 354 -23.09 -0.62 -11.88
CA PHE A 354 -22.79 0.24 -10.72
C PHE A 354 -23.84 0.06 -9.63
N LEU A 355 -25.13 0.14 -9.99
CA LEU A 355 -26.22 -0.07 -9.05
C LEU A 355 -26.17 -1.48 -8.45
N SER A 356 -25.82 -2.48 -9.25
CA SER A 356 -25.67 -3.87 -8.81
C SER A 356 -24.54 -4.01 -7.77
N ILE A 357 -23.38 -3.39 -8.01
CA ILE A 357 -22.28 -3.35 -7.03
C ILE A 357 -22.72 -2.64 -5.75
N ALA A 358 -23.33 -1.45 -5.86
CA ALA A 358 -23.80 -0.68 -4.71
C ALA A 358 -24.80 -1.48 -3.86
N ASN A 359 -25.73 -2.20 -4.50
CA ASN A 359 -26.68 -3.07 -3.81
C ASN A 359 -25.99 -4.24 -3.09
N LEU A 360 -24.97 -4.87 -3.68
CA LEU A 360 -24.20 -5.93 -3.03
C LEU A 360 -23.43 -5.40 -1.81
N ILE A 361 -22.80 -4.23 -1.93
CA ILE A 361 -22.04 -3.60 -0.84
C ILE A 361 -22.98 -3.21 0.31
N ASN A 362 -24.15 -2.66 0.01
CA ASN A 362 -25.09 -2.16 1.04
C ASN A 362 -25.92 -3.25 1.72
N GLN A 363 -25.69 -4.53 1.40
CA GLN A 363 -26.22 -5.64 2.20
C GLN A 363 -25.55 -5.74 3.58
N HIS A 364 -24.39 -5.11 3.77
CA HIS A 364 -23.76 -4.92 5.06
C HIS A 364 -23.53 -3.43 5.33
N ALA A 365 -23.61 -3.03 6.60
CA ALA A 365 -23.16 -1.71 7.01
C ALA A 365 -21.63 -1.56 6.83
N GLU A 366 -21.12 -0.32 6.82
CA GLU A 366 -19.67 -0.10 6.74
C GLU A 366 -18.93 -0.79 7.91
N ILE A 367 -19.49 -0.69 9.12
CA ILE A 367 -18.92 -1.32 10.31
C ILE A 367 -18.87 -2.84 10.16
N GLU A 368 -19.92 -3.46 9.63
CA GLU A 368 -19.96 -4.90 9.39
C GLU A 368 -18.93 -5.35 8.35
N TRP A 369 -18.75 -4.60 7.26
CA TRP A 369 -17.68 -4.89 6.30
C TRP A 369 -16.28 -4.76 6.91
N ASN A 370 -16.07 -3.74 7.76
CA ASN A 370 -14.81 -3.53 8.45
C ASN A 370 -14.49 -4.73 9.36
N GLU A 371 -15.49 -5.21 10.11
CA GLU A 371 -15.35 -6.39 10.99
C GLU A 371 -15.10 -7.66 10.18
N ILE A 372 -15.90 -7.94 9.15
CA ILE A 372 -15.75 -9.14 8.31
C ILE A 372 -14.37 -9.22 7.66
N LEU A 373 -13.93 -8.14 6.99
CA LEU A 373 -12.64 -8.14 6.31
C LEU A 373 -11.47 -8.21 7.30
N TYR A 374 -11.63 -7.60 8.48
CA TYR A 374 -10.61 -7.66 9.52
C TYR A 374 -10.49 -9.04 10.12
N ASP A 375 -11.60 -9.69 10.48
CA ASP A 375 -11.61 -11.06 10.97
C ASP A 375 -10.93 -11.99 9.97
N TRP A 376 -11.25 -11.86 8.68
CA TRP A 376 -10.60 -12.65 7.63
C TRP A 376 -9.09 -12.38 7.51
N LEU A 377 -8.66 -11.14 7.70
CA LEU A 377 -7.23 -10.80 7.75
C LEU A 377 -6.56 -11.45 8.97
N GLU A 378 -7.16 -11.33 10.15
CA GLU A 378 -6.64 -11.92 11.40
C GLU A 378 -6.54 -13.44 11.29
N TYR A 379 -7.60 -14.12 10.82
CA TYR A 379 -7.58 -15.58 10.64
C TYR A 379 -6.56 -16.02 9.60
N GLY A 380 -6.48 -15.34 8.44
CA GLY A 380 -5.49 -15.66 7.41
C GLY A 380 -4.04 -15.45 7.83
N LEU A 381 -3.79 -14.55 8.80
CA LEU A 381 -2.48 -14.33 9.43
C LEU A 381 -2.19 -15.28 10.59
N SER A 382 -3.23 -15.80 11.25
CA SER A 382 -3.09 -16.71 12.38
C SER A 382 -2.76 -18.15 11.94
N LYS A 383 -2.26 -18.97 12.87
CA LYS A 383 -2.10 -20.43 12.68
C LYS A 383 -3.32 -21.23 13.12
N GLU A 384 -4.34 -20.55 13.64
CA GLU A 384 -5.54 -21.16 14.21
C GLU A 384 -6.67 -21.01 13.19
N ALA A 385 -7.38 -22.10 12.87
CA ALA A 385 -8.57 -21.94 12.04
C ALA A 385 -9.80 -21.67 12.87
N TYR A 386 -10.79 -21.12 12.19
CA TYR A 386 -12.11 -21.02 12.71
C TYR A 386 -12.83 -22.37 12.63
N SER A 387 -13.23 -22.94 13.76
CA SER A 387 -13.81 -24.30 13.86
C SER A 387 -15.34 -24.33 13.93
N ASN A 388 -16.04 -23.20 13.75
CA ASN A 388 -17.51 -23.16 13.81
C ASN A 388 -18.17 -23.11 12.41
N ALA A 389 -19.08 -24.07 12.16
CA ALA A 389 -19.76 -24.29 10.89
C ALA A 389 -20.68 -23.14 10.45
N GLU A 390 -21.25 -22.37 11.39
CA GLU A 390 -22.09 -21.20 11.05
C GLU A 390 -21.25 -20.11 10.38
N PHE A 391 -20.03 -19.88 10.86
CA PHE A 391 -19.10 -18.94 10.26
C PHE A 391 -18.68 -19.41 8.87
N SER A 392 -18.37 -20.70 8.68
CA SER A 392 -18.00 -21.22 7.34
C SER A 392 -19.08 -20.96 6.27
N ASN A 393 -20.36 -20.95 6.64
CA ASN A 393 -21.45 -20.62 5.70
C ASN A 393 -21.54 -19.11 5.45
N GLN A 394 -21.37 -18.29 6.49
CA GLN A 394 -21.32 -16.83 6.36
C GLN A 394 -20.12 -16.39 5.52
N THR A 395 -18.93 -16.98 5.74
CA THR A 395 -17.73 -16.65 4.99
C THR A 395 -17.83 -17.07 3.53
N LEU A 396 -18.50 -18.19 3.21
CA LEU A 396 -18.79 -18.55 1.83
C LEU A 396 -19.70 -17.50 1.13
N CYS A 397 -20.70 -16.97 1.84
CA CYS A 397 -21.56 -15.92 1.30
C CYS A 397 -20.76 -14.63 1.02
N ILE A 398 -19.87 -14.26 1.94
CA ILE A 398 -18.97 -13.11 1.78
C ILE A 398 -18.01 -13.33 0.59
N HIS A 399 -17.41 -14.52 0.49
CA HIS A 399 -16.56 -14.92 -0.63
C HIS A 399 -17.29 -14.70 -1.97
N ASP A 400 -18.44 -15.32 -2.13
CA ASP A 400 -19.18 -15.30 -3.39
C ASP A 400 -19.63 -13.87 -3.75
N ARG A 401 -19.97 -13.06 -2.74
CA ARG A 401 -20.33 -11.65 -2.92
C ARG A 401 -19.14 -10.81 -3.36
N LEU A 402 -17.96 -11.00 -2.76
CA LEU A 402 -16.74 -10.32 -3.17
C LEU A 402 -16.37 -10.70 -4.61
N ILE A 403 -16.51 -11.97 -5.01
CA ILE A 403 -16.29 -12.38 -6.40
C ILE A 403 -17.28 -11.68 -7.34
N ASN A 404 -18.56 -11.61 -6.99
CA ASN A 404 -19.56 -10.91 -7.82
C ASN A 404 -19.24 -9.40 -7.97
N ILE A 405 -18.85 -8.74 -6.88
CA ILE A 405 -18.43 -7.33 -6.91
C ILE A 405 -17.23 -7.15 -7.85
N ILE A 406 -16.25 -8.06 -7.81
CA ILE A 406 -15.07 -8.01 -8.67
C ILE A 406 -15.41 -8.25 -10.14
N GLU A 407 -16.28 -9.24 -10.44
CA GLU A 407 -16.75 -9.49 -11.81
C GLU A 407 -17.47 -8.26 -12.39
N LEU A 408 -18.41 -7.69 -11.63
CA LEU A 408 -19.13 -6.48 -12.04
C LEU A 408 -18.23 -5.25 -12.16
N ALA A 409 -17.26 -5.08 -11.25
CA ALA A 409 -16.30 -3.98 -11.32
C ALA A 409 -15.41 -4.10 -12.57
N TYR A 410 -15.00 -5.31 -12.95
CA TYR A 410 -14.23 -5.55 -14.17
C TYR A 410 -15.04 -5.21 -15.42
N LEU A 411 -16.29 -5.65 -15.47
CA LEU A 411 -17.22 -5.32 -16.55
C LEU A 411 -17.46 -3.82 -16.67
N LEU A 412 -17.65 -3.15 -15.52
CA LEU A 412 -17.82 -1.72 -15.49
C LEU A 412 -16.56 -1.03 -16.03
N ALA A 413 -15.37 -1.40 -15.54
CA ALA A 413 -14.08 -0.80 -15.88
C ALA A 413 -13.74 -0.86 -17.38
N TYR A 414 -14.12 -1.94 -18.05
CA TYR A 414 -13.77 -2.22 -19.44
C TYR A 414 -15.02 -2.38 -20.32
N LYS A 415 -16.13 -1.72 -19.97
CA LYS A 415 -17.43 -1.85 -20.63
C LYS A 415 -17.35 -1.69 -22.16
N ASP A 416 -16.50 -0.79 -22.64
CA ASP A 416 -16.36 -0.50 -24.08
C ASP A 416 -15.37 -1.44 -24.79
N GLU A 417 -14.62 -2.26 -24.05
CA GLU A 417 -13.61 -3.20 -24.57
C GLU A 417 -14.06 -4.67 -24.50
N ILE A 418 -15.12 -4.96 -23.73
CA ILE A 418 -15.61 -6.32 -23.49
C ILE A 418 -16.68 -6.71 -24.51
N GLU A 419 -16.49 -7.88 -25.11
CA GLU A 419 -17.46 -8.57 -25.95
C GLU A 419 -18.14 -9.69 -25.14
N ILE A 420 -19.47 -9.62 -24.97
CA ILE A 420 -20.25 -10.70 -24.35
C ILE A 420 -20.52 -11.76 -25.43
N LEU A 421 -19.99 -12.96 -25.22
CA LEU A 421 -20.06 -14.08 -26.17
C LEU A 421 -21.29 -14.98 -25.97
N ASP A 422 -22.09 -14.71 -24.93
CA ASP A 422 -23.26 -15.53 -24.62
C ASP A 422 -24.44 -15.21 -25.55
N THR A 423 -25.00 -16.26 -26.16
CA THR A 423 -26.02 -16.15 -27.23
C THR A 423 -27.41 -15.70 -26.75
N ALA A 424 -27.62 -15.54 -25.45
CA ALA A 424 -28.90 -15.09 -24.90
C ALA A 424 -29.23 -13.60 -25.15
N PHE A 425 -28.26 -12.80 -25.64
CA PHE A 425 -28.41 -11.36 -25.90
C PHE A 425 -28.71 -10.98 -27.36
N GLN A 426 -28.97 -11.94 -28.25
CA GLN A 426 -29.45 -11.64 -29.60
C GLN A 426 -30.98 -11.60 -29.67
N HIS A 427 -31.65 -10.63 -29.05
CA HIS A 427 -33.02 -10.23 -29.42
C HIS A 427 -33.34 -8.78 -29.08
#